data_AF-A0A0Q8PF83-F1
#
_entry.id   AF-A0A0Q8PF83-F1
#
_cell.length_a   1.000
_cell.length_b   1.000
_cell.length_c   1.000
_cell.angle_alpha   90.00
_cell.angle_beta   90.00
_cell.angle_gamma   90.00
#
_symmetry.space_group_name_H-M   'P 1'
#
loop_
_entity.id
_entity.type
_entity.pdbx_description
1 polymer ?
#
loop_
_entity_poly.entity_id
_entity_poly.type
_entity_poly.pdbx_seq_one_letter_code
_entity_poly.pdbx_strand_id
1 'polypeptide(L)'
;MADDLKELYTSLSGYLSGMHGNSPWGNDDDGKKYADGEDGEPGYLGNSKDILEGLKLLPEIVEVIGKRLKGMADSYESSEQFGLDTMGKPELPLPGTGQPDLVLRDIANGKLDGRH
;
A
#
# COMPACT_ATOMS: atom_id res chain seq x y z
N MET A 1 8.90 7.72 8.71
CA MET A 1 7.44 7.64 8.96
C MET A 1 7.07 6.48 9.87
N ALA A 2 7.33 5.21 9.52
CA ALA A 2 7.04 4.09 10.44
C ALA A 2 7.87 4.16 11.73
N ASP A 3 9.15 4.55 11.63
CA ASP A 3 10.02 4.72 12.80
C ASP A 3 9.61 5.92 13.65
N ASP A 4 9.24 7.06 13.03
CA ASP A 4 8.70 8.23 13.74
C ASP A 4 7.43 7.88 14.53
N LEU A 5 6.56 7.02 13.98
CA LEU A 5 5.36 6.55 14.67
C LEU A 5 5.69 5.60 15.84
N LYS A 6 6.73 4.76 15.70
CA LYS A 6 7.22 3.92 16.81
C LYS A 6 7.79 4.80 17.93
N GLU A 7 8.57 5.82 17.59
CA GLU A 7 9.14 6.77 18.56
C GLU A 7 8.06 7.59 19.28
N LEU A 8 7.04 8.04 18.56
CA LEU A 8 5.87 8.69 19.15
C LEU A 8 5.16 7.77 20.14
N TYR A 9 4.92 6.50 19.77
CA TYR A 9 4.32 5.53 20.68
C TYR A 9 5.18 5.30 21.93
N THR A 10 6.49 5.12 21.77
CA THR A 10 7.41 4.88 22.90
C THR A 10 7.48 6.08 23.83
N SER A 11 7.57 7.31 23.31
CA SER A 11 7.61 8.52 24.13
C SER A 11 6.30 8.74 24.88
N LEU A 12 5.15 8.62 24.21
CA LEU A 12 3.84 8.84 24.81
C LEU A 12 3.50 7.77 25.86
N SER A 13 3.76 6.50 25.58
CA SER A 13 3.53 5.41 26.55
C SER A 13 4.43 5.55 27.79
N GLY A 14 5.68 5.99 27.62
CA GLY A 14 6.58 6.30 28.72
C GLY A 14 6.08 7.46 29.59
N TYR A 15 5.67 8.56 28.95
CA TYR A 15 5.10 9.73 29.64
C TYR A 15 3.86 9.37 30.47
N LEU A 16 2.89 8.67 29.86
CA LEU A 16 1.64 8.30 30.51
C LEU A 16 1.88 7.32 31.68
N SER A 17 2.80 6.37 31.51
CA SER A 17 3.19 5.44 32.59
C SER A 17 3.75 6.19 33.81
N GLY A 18 4.56 7.23 33.58
CA GLY A 18 5.06 8.10 34.65
C GLY A 18 3.96 8.94 35.30
N MET A 19 2.98 9.41 34.53
CA MET A 19 1.86 10.20 35.03
C MET A 19 0.93 9.36 35.93
N HIS A 20 0.60 8.13 35.52
CA HIS A 20 -0.32 7.25 36.26
C HIS A 20 0.23 6.82 37.63
N GLY A 21 1.55 6.69 37.77
CA GLY A 21 2.19 6.27 39.02
C GLY A 21 2.00 7.22 40.21
N ASN A 22 1.50 8.45 39.98
CA ASN A 22 1.38 9.50 40.99
C ASN A 22 -0.07 9.84 41.38
N SER A 23 -1.07 9.01 41.03
CA SER A 23 -2.50 9.28 41.25
C SER A 23 -2.90 10.73 40.87
N PRO A 24 -2.71 11.13 39.60
CA PRO A 24 -2.79 12.55 39.19
C PRO A 24 -4.19 13.16 39.36
N TRP A 25 -5.22 12.33 39.48
CA TRP A 25 -6.62 12.75 39.66
C TRP A 25 -7.09 12.69 41.12
N GLY A 26 -6.20 12.37 42.06
CA GLY A 26 -6.57 12.20 43.47
C GLY A 26 -7.07 10.78 43.79
N ASN A 27 -7.23 10.52 45.08
CA ASN A 27 -7.70 9.24 45.62
C ASN A 27 -9.13 9.31 46.17
N ASP A 28 -9.80 10.46 45.98
CA ASP A 28 -11.21 10.64 46.29
C ASP A 28 -12.09 9.92 45.25
N ASP A 29 -13.38 9.83 45.54
CA ASP A 29 -14.31 9.07 44.72
C ASP A 29 -14.42 9.68 43.32
N ASP A 30 -14.40 11.00 43.19
CA ASP A 30 -14.42 11.70 41.89
C ASP A 30 -13.16 11.43 41.06
N GLY A 31 -11.97 11.43 41.70
CA GLY A 31 -10.71 11.08 41.05
C GLY A 31 -10.67 9.65 40.53
N LYS A 32 -11.20 8.69 41.31
CA LYS A 32 -11.33 7.29 40.88
C LYS A 32 -12.31 7.13 39.73
N LYS A 33 -13.49 7.74 39.82
CA LYS A 33 -14.49 7.72 38.74
C LYS A 33 -13.93 8.27 37.45
N TYR A 34 -13.17 9.36 37.52
CA TYR A 34 -12.50 9.93 36.34
C TYR A 34 -11.43 8.98 35.77
N ALA A 35 -10.60 8.38 36.63
CA ALA A 35 -9.50 7.52 36.21
C ALA A 35 -10.00 6.20 35.62
N ASP A 36 -10.88 5.51 36.35
CA ASP A 36 -11.32 4.14 36.05
C ASP A 36 -12.56 4.11 35.15
N GLY A 37 -13.44 5.11 35.27
CA GLY A 37 -14.73 5.19 34.58
C GLY A 37 -15.89 4.72 35.45
N GLU A 38 -17.11 4.85 34.94
CA GLU A 38 -18.35 4.41 35.60
C GLU A 38 -19.29 3.72 34.61
N ASP A 39 -20.19 2.90 35.13
CA ASP A 39 -21.31 2.31 34.36
C ASP A 39 -20.91 1.55 33.09
N GLY A 40 -19.73 0.92 33.10
CA GLY A 40 -19.21 0.14 31.98
C GLY A 40 -18.51 0.96 30.90
N GLU A 41 -18.45 2.28 31.05
CA GLU A 41 -17.70 3.17 30.16
C GLU A 41 -16.26 3.36 30.67
N PRO A 42 -15.25 3.32 29.78
CA PRO A 42 -13.87 3.49 30.17
C PRO A 42 -13.60 4.92 30.66
N GLY A 43 -12.95 5.05 31.81
CA GLY A 43 -12.40 6.31 32.29
C GLY A 43 -11.15 6.73 31.53
N TYR A 44 -10.41 7.70 32.05
CA TYR A 44 -9.17 8.18 31.43
C TYR A 44 -8.18 7.04 31.16
N LEU A 45 -7.99 6.12 32.11
CA LEU A 45 -7.02 5.02 31.97
C LEU A 45 -7.40 4.06 30.85
N GLY A 46 -8.68 3.73 30.74
CA GLY A 46 -9.21 2.89 29.65
C GLY A 46 -9.02 3.56 28.29
N ASN A 47 -9.48 4.81 28.16
CA ASN A 47 -9.35 5.57 26.91
C ASN A 47 -7.88 5.79 26.51
N SER A 48 -7.01 6.07 27.48
CA SER A 48 -5.57 6.21 27.25
C SER A 48 -4.95 4.92 26.73
N LYS A 49 -5.37 3.76 27.25
CA LYS A 49 -4.89 2.46 26.80
C LYS A 49 -5.34 2.18 25.38
N ASP A 50 -6.61 2.41 25.06
CA ASP A 50 -7.16 2.16 23.72
C ASP A 50 -6.47 3.02 22.65
N ILE A 51 -6.21 4.30 22.96
CA ILE A 51 -5.45 5.19 22.07
C ILE A 51 -4.03 4.68 21.85
N LEU A 52 -3.33 4.24 22.90
CA LEU A 52 -1.98 3.69 22.80
C LEU A 52 -1.95 2.39 21.98
N GLU A 53 -2.94 1.52 22.14
CA GLU A 53 -3.08 0.31 21.33
C GLU A 53 -3.30 0.63 19.85
N GLY A 54 -4.14 1.62 19.54
CA GLY A 54 -4.33 2.11 18.17
C GLY A 54 -3.04 2.67 17.56
N LEU A 55 -2.33 3.53 18.30
CA LEU A 55 -1.05 4.11 17.86
C LEU A 55 0.02 3.04 17.61
N LYS A 56 0.05 1.97 18.40
CA LYS A 56 0.99 0.86 18.25
C LYS A 56 0.85 0.11 16.91
N LEU A 57 -0.37 0.07 16.35
CA LEU A 57 -0.66 -0.64 15.11
C LEU A 57 -0.33 0.18 13.85
N LEU A 58 -0.32 1.52 13.96
CA LEU A 58 -0.09 2.41 12.83
C LEU A 58 1.24 2.19 12.08
N PRO A 59 2.40 1.98 12.75
CA PRO A 59 3.65 1.72 12.06
C PRO A 59 3.57 0.52 11.11
N GLU A 60 2.96 -0.59 11.55
CA GLU A 60 2.81 -1.80 10.75
C GLU A 60 1.93 -1.56 9.52
N ILE A 61 0.80 -0.85 9.71
CA ILE A 61 -0.10 -0.48 8.61
C ILE A 61 0.65 0.36 7.57
N VAL A 62 1.42 1.36 8.01
CA VAL A 62 2.21 2.22 7.12
C VAL A 62 3.29 1.43 6.37
N GLU A 63 3.97 0.50 7.04
CA GLU A 63 4.96 -0.38 6.38
C GLU A 63 4.31 -1.28 5.33
N VAL A 64 3.14 -1.85 5.60
CA VAL A 64 2.39 -2.69 4.64
C VAL A 64 1.97 -1.88 3.42
N ILE A 65 1.44 -0.67 3.62
CA ILE A 65 1.07 0.23 2.52
C ILE A 65 2.31 0.57 1.68
N GLY A 66 3.42 0.95 2.32
CA GLY A 66 4.67 1.27 1.64
C GLY A 66 5.19 0.11 0.80
N LYS A 67 5.19 -1.12 1.33
CA LYS A 67 5.59 -2.33 0.60
C LYS A 67 4.69 -2.60 -0.61
N ARG A 68 3.38 -2.43 -0.47
CA ARG A 68 2.42 -2.61 -1.59
C ARG A 68 2.64 -1.58 -2.69
N LEU A 69 2.80 -0.31 -2.32
CA LEU A 69 3.08 0.77 -3.28
C LEU A 69 4.41 0.54 -4.01
N LYS A 70 5.46 0.13 -3.29
CA LYS A 70 6.73 -0.24 -3.90
C LYS A 70 6.57 -1.41 -4.87
N GLY A 71 5.88 -2.48 -4.46
CA GLY A 71 5.63 -3.62 -5.34
C GLY A 71 4.86 -3.25 -6.62
N MET A 72 3.94 -2.27 -6.54
CA MET A 72 3.28 -1.73 -7.73
C MET A 72 4.28 -0.98 -8.61
N ALA A 73 5.10 -0.08 -8.05
CA ALA A 73 6.12 0.64 -8.80
C ALA A 73 7.14 -0.29 -9.49
N ASP A 74 7.67 -1.28 -8.75
CA ASP A 74 8.61 -2.28 -9.27
C ASP A 74 7.97 -3.11 -10.40
N SER A 75 6.66 -3.40 -10.31
CA SER A 75 5.93 -4.11 -11.38
C SER A 75 5.78 -3.26 -12.65
N TYR A 76 5.54 -1.95 -12.50
CA TYR A 76 5.50 -1.02 -13.63
C TYR A 76 6.88 -0.90 -14.30
N GLU A 77 7.94 -0.67 -13.52
CA GLU A 77 9.31 -0.57 -14.04
C GLU A 77 9.74 -1.86 -14.76
N SER A 78 9.44 -3.03 -14.19
CA SER A 78 9.67 -4.33 -14.83
C SER A 78 8.89 -4.49 -16.14
N SER A 79 7.63 -4.03 -16.20
CA SER A 79 6.82 -4.09 -17.41
C SER A 79 7.33 -3.15 -18.52
N GLU A 80 7.86 -1.98 -18.15
CA GLU A 80 8.51 -1.06 -19.09
C GLU A 80 9.84 -1.63 -19.58
N GLN A 81 10.65 -2.20 -18.69
CA GLN A 81 11.91 -2.86 -19.05
C GLN A 81 11.67 -4.03 -20.02
N PHE A 82 10.65 -4.86 -19.75
CA PHE A 82 10.26 -5.96 -20.62
C PHE A 82 9.72 -5.46 -21.97
N GLY A 83 8.93 -4.37 -21.97
CA GLY A 83 8.44 -3.71 -23.17
C GLY A 83 9.55 -3.12 -24.04
N LEU A 84 10.60 -2.55 -23.43
CA LEU A 84 11.78 -2.04 -24.14
C LEU A 84 12.65 -3.17 -24.71
N ASP A 85 12.85 -4.26 -23.95
CA ASP A 85 13.57 -5.44 -24.43
C ASP A 85 12.83 -6.19 -25.55
N THR A 86 11.49 -6.12 -25.58
CA THR A 86 10.67 -6.68 -26.67
C THR A 86 10.47 -5.73 -27.85
N MET A 87 10.59 -4.40 -27.67
CA MET A 87 10.63 -3.43 -28.79
C MET A 87 12.03 -3.29 -29.43
N GLY A 88 13.08 -3.87 -28.84
CA GLY A 88 14.46 -3.84 -29.33
C GLY A 88 14.79 -4.74 -30.53
N LYS A 89 13.82 -5.48 -31.07
CA LYS A 89 13.98 -6.18 -32.36
C LYS A 89 12.76 -5.94 -33.24
N PRO A 90 12.81 -4.97 -34.16
CA PRO A 90 12.03 -5.13 -35.37
C PRO A 90 12.55 -6.41 -36.05
N GLU A 91 11.76 -7.49 -36.04
CA GLU A 91 11.93 -8.54 -37.03
C GLU A 91 11.60 -7.93 -38.39
N LEU A 92 12.61 -7.32 -39.01
CA LEU A 92 12.60 -7.12 -40.45
C LEU A 92 12.57 -8.53 -41.06
N PRO A 93 11.67 -8.80 -42.02
CA PRO A 93 11.67 -10.08 -42.70
C PRO A 93 13.08 -10.32 -43.28
N LEU A 94 13.62 -11.52 -43.04
CA LEU A 94 14.92 -11.92 -43.57
C LEU A 94 14.99 -11.61 -45.08
N PRO A 95 16.04 -10.93 -45.58
CA PRO A 95 16.20 -10.71 -47.00
C PRO A 95 16.48 -12.07 -47.65
N GLY A 96 15.46 -12.66 -48.30
CA GLY A 96 15.63 -13.82 -49.16
C GLY A 96 14.68 -15.00 -48.95
N THR A 97 13.69 -14.96 -48.05
CA THR A 97 12.73 -16.07 -47.94
C THR A 97 11.29 -15.60 -48.15
N GLY A 98 10.84 -15.66 -49.41
CA GLY A 98 9.42 -15.75 -49.78
C GLY A 98 8.63 -14.44 -49.79
N GLN A 99 8.39 -13.93 -51.00
CA GLN A 99 7.62 -12.72 -51.32
C GLN A 99 6.31 -12.53 -50.53
N PRO A 100 6.10 -11.35 -49.91
CA PRO A 100 4.79 -10.88 -49.49
C PRO A 100 4.11 -10.12 -50.65
N ASP A 101 3.47 -10.79 -51.62
CA ASP A 101 2.82 -9.99 -52.68
C ASP A 101 1.69 -10.62 -53.52
N LEU A 102 0.94 -11.60 -52.99
CA LEU A 102 -0.21 -12.16 -53.74
C LEU A 102 -1.57 -11.95 -53.07
N VAL A 103 -1.66 -11.89 -51.74
CA VAL A 103 -2.98 -11.72 -51.08
C VAL A 103 -3.48 -10.27 -51.15
N LEU A 104 -2.59 -9.29 -51.07
CA LEU A 104 -2.95 -7.87 -51.08
C LEU A 104 -3.15 -7.30 -52.49
N ARG A 105 -2.53 -7.91 -53.50
CA ARG A 105 -2.61 -7.48 -54.89
C ARG A 105 -3.93 -7.90 -55.55
N ASP A 106 -4.50 -9.03 -55.16
CA ASP A 106 -5.79 -9.51 -55.65
C ASP A 106 -6.98 -8.77 -55.05
N ILE A 107 -6.87 -8.34 -53.78
CA ILE A 107 -7.88 -7.50 -53.11
C ILE A 107 -7.88 -6.07 -53.69
N ALA A 108 -6.71 -5.53 -54.05
CA ALA A 108 -6.59 -4.18 -54.63
C ALA A 108 -7.06 -4.07 -56.09
N ASN A 109 -7.15 -5.18 -56.84
CA ASN A 109 -7.55 -5.18 -58.26
C ASN A 109 -9.01 -5.61 -58.50
N GLY A 110 -9.84 -5.73 -57.45
CA GLY A 110 -11.29 -5.83 -57.59
C GLY A 110 -11.82 -7.07 -58.32
N LYS A 111 -11.11 -8.21 -58.29
CA LYS A 111 -11.64 -9.49 -58.77
C LYS A 111 -12.24 -10.29 -57.61
N LEU A 112 -13.45 -9.90 -57.21
CA LEU A 112 -14.40 -10.87 -56.69
C LEU A 112 -14.99 -11.58 -57.91
N ASP A 113 -14.52 -12.78 -58.24
CA ASP A 113 -15.32 -13.64 -59.10
C ASP A 113 -15.15 -15.13 -58.78
N GLY A 114 -16.31 -15.77 -58.65
CA GLY A 114 -16.46 -17.17 -59.04
C GLY A 114 -16.09 -18.23 -58.02
N ARG A 115 -17.10 -18.66 -57.27
CA ARG A 115 -17.38 -20.05 -56.83
C ARG A 115 -16.53 -21.12 -57.54
N HIS A 116 -15.99 -22.07 -56.80
CA HIS A 116 -16.47 -23.47 -56.74
C HIS A 116 -15.80 -24.25 -55.62
#